data_AF-A0A6I4T576-F1
#
_entry.id   AF-A0A6I4T576-F1
#
_cell.length_a   1.000
_cell.length_b   1.000
_cell.length_c   1.000
_cell.angle_alpha   90.00
_cell.angle_beta   90.00
_cell.angle_gamma   90.00
#
_symmetry.space_group_name_H-M   'P 1'
#
loop_
_entity.id
_entity.type
_entity.pdbx_description
1 polymer ?
#
loop_
_entity_poly.entity_id
_entity_poly.type
_entity_poly.pdbx_seq_one_letter_code
_entity_poly.pdbx_strand_id
1 'polypeptide(L)'
;MKKIAYTLLASGAALALAACGSSDNASQDAMADTVEMPADEAMQPGVEDPVADADAASDAAEDAAESSEAASDAAAEAGEAAEAAAADAAAAAEAATQAAENDM
;
A
#
# COMPACT_ATOMS: atom_id res chain seq x y z
N MET A 1 -34.46 -6.25 -12.40
CA MET A 1 -34.93 -5.20 -11.48
C MET A 1 -34.00 -5.00 -10.26
N LYS A 2 -32.66 -5.16 -10.40
CA LYS A 2 -31.69 -5.02 -9.30
C LYS A 2 -30.90 -3.70 -9.34
N LYS A 3 -31.09 -2.92 -10.43
CA LYS A 3 -30.37 -1.67 -10.69
C LYS A 3 -30.99 -0.45 -9.98
N ILE A 4 -32.24 -0.58 -9.54
CA ILE A 4 -33.00 0.49 -8.85
C ILE A 4 -32.66 0.54 -7.34
N ALA A 5 -32.14 -0.55 -6.79
CA ALA A 5 -31.72 -0.62 -5.39
C ALA A 5 -30.45 0.20 -5.13
N TYR A 6 -29.49 0.16 -6.06
CA TYR A 6 -28.23 0.90 -5.94
C TYR A 6 -28.42 2.42 -6.05
N THR A 7 -29.37 2.89 -6.85
CA THR A 7 -29.67 4.33 -7.01
C THR A 7 -30.32 4.93 -5.76
N LEU A 8 -31.10 4.16 -5.00
CA LEU A 8 -31.71 4.61 -3.76
C LEU A 8 -30.70 4.70 -2.60
N LEU A 9 -29.76 3.75 -2.51
CA LEU A 9 -28.72 3.76 -1.49
C LEU A 9 -27.76 4.95 -1.68
N ALA A 10 -27.39 5.27 -2.91
CA ALA A 10 -26.53 6.42 -3.22
C ALA A 10 -27.20 7.76 -2.89
N SER A 11 -28.51 7.88 -3.13
CA SER A 11 -29.27 9.10 -2.86
C SER A 11 -29.46 9.35 -1.36
N GLY A 12 -29.67 8.29 -0.57
CA GLY A 12 -29.83 8.39 0.89
C GLY A 12 -28.56 8.81 1.62
N ALA A 13 -27.38 8.38 1.14
CA ALA A 13 -26.09 8.76 1.71
C ALA A 13 -25.79 10.26 1.55
N ALA A 14 -26.19 10.88 0.44
CA ALA A 14 -26.01 12.31 0.21
C ALA A 14 -26.89 13.18 1.14
N LEU A 15 -28.12 12.73 1.43
CA LEU A 15 -29.03 13.41 2.36
C LEU A 15 -28.59 13.27 3.83
N ALA A 16 -28.01 12.12 4.20
CA ALA A 16 -27.45 11.90 5.53
C ALA A 16 -26.17 12.73 5.78
N LEU A 17 -25.34 12.94 4.75
CA LEU A 17 -24.13 13.78 4.85
C LEU A 17 -24.48 15.27 5.02
N ALA A 18 -25.55 15.75 4.38
CA ALA A 18 -26.05 17.11 4.56
C ALA A 18 -26.64 17.36 5.96
N ALA A 19 -27.15 16.32 6.62
CA ALA A 19 -27.64 16.40 8.00
C ALA A 19 -26.51 16.34 9.05
N CYS A 20 -25.37 15.73 8.72
CA CYS A 20 -24.15 15.79 9.55
C CYS A 20 -23.29 17.04 9.28
N GLY A 21 -23.69 17.87 8.32
CA GLY A 21 -22.97 19.07 7.86
C GLY A 21 -23.55 20.41 8.36
N SER A 22 -24.52 20.41 9.28
CA SER A 22 -24.89 21.63 10.01
C SER A 22 -23.94 21.83 11.19
N SER A 23 -22.66 22.06 10.88
CA SER A 23 -21.71 22.59 11.85
C SER A 23 -22.06 24.06 12.07
N ASP A 24 -22.94 24.31 13.04
CA ASP A 24 -22.92 25.60 13.73
C ASP A 24 -21.48 25.84 14.20
N ASN A 25 -20.99 27.06 14.03
CA ASN A 25 -19.59 27.42 14.15
C ASN A 25 -19.09 27.21 15.60
N ALA A 26 -18.70 25.98 15.94
CA ALA A 26 -18.18 25.58 17.23
C ALA A 26 -16.77 26.14 17.53
N SER A 27 -16.24 26.97 16.62
CA SER A 27 -14.92 27.61 16.75
C SER A 27 -14.97 28.93 17.53
N GLN A 28 -16.15 29.53 17.74
CA GLN A 28 -16.27 30.85 18.37
C GLN A 28 -16.39 30.80 19.91
N ASP A 29 -16.90 29.70 20.48
CA ASP A 29 -17.00 29.50 21.94
C ASP A 29 -15.83 28.67 22.51
N ALA A 30 -15.03 28.07 21.63
CA ALA A 30 -13.84 27.28 21.97
C ALA A 30 -12.54 28.03 21.63
N MET A 31 -12.51 29.37 21.76
CA MET A 31 -11.26 30.07 22.04
C MET A 31 -10.88 29.74 23.49
N ALA A 32 -10.50 28.49 23.73
CA ALA A 32 -9.92 28.08 24.98
C ALA A 32 -8.66 28.91 25.18
N ASP A 33 -8.61 29.67 26.28
CA ASP A 33 -7.46 30.42 26.78
C ASP A 33 -6.28 29.47 27.08
N THR A 34 -5.74 28.83 26.04
CA THR A 34 -4.67 27.82 26.12
C THR A 34 -3.38 28.30 25.46
N VAL A 35 -3.24 29.61 25.27
CA VAL A 35 -2.02 30.22 24.70
C VAL A 35 -1.11 30.83 25.75
N GLU A 36 -1.13 30.28 26.96
CA GLU A 36 -0.13 30.54 28.01
C GLU A 36 0.19 29.25 28.77
N MET A 37 0.24 28.10 28.08
CA MET A 37 1.07 26.99 28.54
C MET A 37 2.39 27.16 27.83
N PRO A 38 3.42 27.73 28.47
CA PRO A 38 4.70 28.01 27.82
C PRO A 38 5.19 26.72 27.20
N ALA A 39 5.60 26.74 25.93
CA ALA A 39 6.24 25.58 25.28
C ALA A 39 7.41 25.02 26.11
N ASP A 40 7.99 25.85 26.99
CA ASP A 40 8.99 25.47 28.00
C ASP A 40 8.49 24.45 29.05
N GLU A 41 7.21 24.44 29.43
CA GLU A 41 6.64 23.43 30.36
C GLU A 41 6.47 22.05 29.70
N ALA A 42 6.35 22.02 28.37
CA ALA A 42 6.39 20.78 27.58
C ALA A 42 7.84 20.26 27.42
N MET A 43 8.84 21.14 27.46
CA MET A 43 10.27 20.80 27.52
C MET A 43 10.75 20.69 28.97
N GLN A 44 10.04 19.90 29.78
CA GLN A 44 10.45 19.65 31.17
C GLN A 44 11.87 19.05 31.23
N PRO A 45 12.81 19.64 31.98
CA PRO A 45 14.08 18.99 32.24
C PRO A 45 13.85 17.71 33.06
N GLY A 46 14.24 16.56 32.52
CA GLY A 46 14.03 15.26 33.14
C GLY A 46 13.30 14.23 32.27
N VAL A 47 12.93 14.56 31.03
CA VAL A 47 12.62 13.53 30.03
C VAL A 47 13.91 12.73 29.78
N GLU A 48 13.84 11.41 29.92
CA GLU A 48 14.99 10.57 29.60
C GLU A 48 15.39 10.79 28.14
N ASP A 49 16.70 10.92 27.91
CA ASP A 49 17.25 10.92 26.56
C ASP A 49 16.81 9.63 25.85
N PRO A 50 16.51 9.70 24.53
CA PRO A 50 16.20 8.50 23.77
C PRO A 50 17.33 7.49 23.93
N VAL A 51 17.00 6.32 24.46
CA VAL A 51 17.94 5.22 24.61
C VAL A 51 18.13 4.52 23.28
N ALA A 52 19.37 4.19 22.95
CA ALA A 52 19.67 3.40 21.77
C ALA A 52 19.08 2.00 21.93
N ASP A 53 18.41 1.52 20.91
CA ASP A 53 18.01 0.12 20.80
C ASP A 53 19.26 -0.73 20.56
N ALA A 54 19.51 -1.70 21.45
CA ALA A 54 20.67 -2.57 21.39
C ALA A 54 20.57 -3.58 20.22
N ASP A 55 19.35 -3.90 19.79
CA ASP A 55 19.06 -4.95 18.82
C ASP A 55 18.81 -4.38 17.41
N ALA A 56 18.68 -3.05 17.26
CA ALA A 56 18.40 -2.40 15.98
C ALA A 56 19.34 -2.82 14.82
N ALA A 57 20.61 -3.12 15.12
CA ALA A 57 21.55 -3.61 14.11
C ALA A 57 21.31 -5.08 13.73
N SER A 58 20.87 -5.91 14.69
CA SER A 58 20.52 -7.31 14.47
C SER A 58 19.20 -7.42 13.70
N ASP A 59 18.18 -6.67 14.11
CA ASP A 59 16.87 -6.65 13.47
C ASP A 59 17.00 -6.22 12.00
N ALA A 60 17.76 -5.15 11.73
CA ALA A 60 18.02 -4.70 10.37
C ALA A 60 18.78 -5.73 9.53
N ALA A 61 19.63 -6.55 10.15
CA ALA A 61 20.37 -7.60 9.46
C ALA A 61 19.47 -8.81 9.14
N GLU A 62 18.55 -9.18 10.04
CA GLU A 62 17.53 -10.22 9.81
C GLU A 62 16.58 -9.82 8.68
N ASP A 63 16.03 -8.60 8.73
CA ASP A 63 15.16 -8.06 7.67
C ASP A 63 15.86 -8.07 6.30
N ALA A 64 17.14 -7.69 6.26
CA ALA A 64 17.93 -7.70 5.04
C ALA A 64 18.18 -9.13 4.51
N ALA A 65 18.40 -10.09 5.40
CA ALA A 65 18.59 -11.49 5.03
C ALA A 65 17.31 -12.09 4.44
N GLU A 66 16.16 -11.89 5.10
CA GLU A 66 14.86 -12.36 4.62
C GLU A 66 14.51 -11.73 3.25
N SER A 67 14.74 -10.43 3.10
CA SER A 67 14.51 -9.74 1.83
C SER A 67 15.42 -10.26 0.71
N SER A 68 16.68 -10.59 1.01
CA SER A 68 17.61 -11.16 0.05
C SER A 68 17.21 -12.57 -0.39
N GLU A 69 16.70 -13.39 0.52
CA GLU A 69 16.23 -14.74 0.22
C GLU A 69 14.99 -14.69 -0.68
N ALA A 70 13.99 -13.88 -0.33
CA ALA A 70 12.80 -13.67 -1.13
C ALA A 70 13.12 -13.13 -2.55
N ALA A 71 14.09 -12.23 -2.66
CA ALA A 71 14.54 -11.71 -3.96
C ALA A 71 15.22 -12.79 -4.82
N SER A 72 15.97 -13.70 -4.18
CA SER A 72 16.66 -14.79 -4.86
C SER A 72 15.66 -15.82 -5.40
N ASP A 73 14.65 -16.17 -4.60
CA ASP A 73 13.58 -17.08 -5.02
C ASP A 73 12.77 -16.49 -6.18
N ALA A 74 12.38 -15.23 -6.08
CA ALA A 74 11.66 -14.53 -7.15
C ALA A 74 12.47 -14.48 -8.46
N ALA A 75 13.80 -14.32 -8.37
CA ALA A 75 14.67 -14.33 -9.54
C ALA A 75 14.77 -15.73 -10.18
N ALA A 76 14.80 -16.79 -9.38
CA ALA A 76 14.79 -18.16 -9.87
C ALA A 76 13.47 -18.48 -10.60
N GLU A 77 12.33 -18.17 -9.99
CA GLU A 77 11.00 -18.37 -10.60
C GLU A 77 10.87 -17.58 -11.92
N ALA A 78 11.35 -16.33 -11.96
CA ALA A 78 11.35 -15.53 -13.18
C ALA A 78 12.24 -16.14 -14.27
N GLY A 79 13.38 -16.74 -13.90
CA GLY A 79 14.26 -17.45 -14.81
C GLY A 79 13.59 -18.66 -15.44
N GLU A 80 12.96 -19.51 -14.62
CA GLU A 80 12.21 -20.68 -15.08
C GLU A 80 11.05 -20.30 -16.01
N ALA A 81 10.30 -19.25 -15.66
CA ALA A 81 9.22 -18.74 -16.49
C ALA A 81 9.73 -18.21 -17.85
N ALA A 82 10.88 -17.54 -17.85
CA ALA A 82 11.50 -17.05 -19.08
C ALA A 82 11.98 -18.19 -19.99
N GLU A 83 12.55 -19.25 -19.41
CA GLU A 83 12.98 -20.43 -20.16
C GLU A 83 11.78 -21.17 -20.77
N ALA A 84 10.71 -21.35 -20.01
CA ALA A 84 9.46 -21.94 -20.51
C ALA A 84 8.87 -21.11 -21.67
N ALA A 85 8.80 -19.79 -21.52
CA ALA A 85 8.29 -18.90 -22.57
C ALA A 85 9.17 -18.95 -23.85
N ALA A 86 10.49 -19.07 -23.70
CA ALA A 86 11.40 -19.22 -24.84
C ALA A 86 11.18 -20.55 -25.58
N ALA A 87 10.99 -21.65 -24.83
CA ALA A 87 10.70 -22.96 -25.40
C ALA A 87 9.37 -22.96 -26.17
N ASP A 88 8.31 -22.37 -25.59
CA ASP A 88 7.01 -22.24 -26.24
C ASP A 88 7.09 -21.41 -27.52
N ALA A 89 7.84 -20.30 -27.50
CA ALA A 89 8.04 -19.46 -28.68
C ALA A 89 8.79 -20.20 -29.80
N ALA A 90 9.81 -21.00 -29.47
CA ALA A 90 10.53 -21.83 -30.42
C ALA A 90 9.62 -22.89 -31.06
N ALA A 91 8.83 -23.60 -30.24
CA ALA A 91 7.88 -24.60 -30.71
C ALA A 91 6.80 -23.99 -31.63
N ALA A 92 6.30 -22.81 -31.28
CA ALA A 92 5.33 -22.08 -32.12
C ALA A 92 5.94 -21.65 -33.47
N ALA A 93 7.20 -21.22 -33.48
CA ALA A 93 7.90 -20.86 -34.70
C ALA A 93 8.09 -22.08 -35.63
N GLU A 94 8.52 -23.22 -35.08
CA GLU A 94 8.67 -24.47 -35.84
C GLU A 94 7.33 -24.94 -36.41
N ALA A 95 6.25 -24.89 -35.62
CA ALA A 95 4.92 -25.24 -36.07
C ALA A 95 4.43 -24.33 -37.22
N ALA A 96 4.72 -23.02 -37.14
CA ALA A 96 4.38 -22.07 -38.19
C ALA A 96 5.16 -22.33 -39.49
N THR A 97 6.45 -22.67 -39.40
CA THR A 97 7.24 -23.07 -40.57
C THR A 97 6.69 -24.32 -41.21
N GLN A 98 6.40 -25.36 -40.43
CA GLN A 98 5.88 -26.62 -40.95
C GLN A 98 4.50 -26.46 -41.59
N ALA A 99 3.63 -25.62 -41.03
CA ALA A 99 2.34 -25.28 -41.64
C ALA A 99 2.52 -24.60 -43.01
N ALA A 100 3.46 -23.64 -43.11
CA ALA A 100 3.75 -22.96 -44.37
C ALA A 100 4.33 -23.89 -45.45
N GLU A 101 5.13 -24.88 -45.06
CA GLU A 101 5.68 -25.89 -45.97
C GLU A 101 4.62 -26.89 -46.46
N ASN A 102 3.65 -27.24 -45.62
CA ASN A 102 2.57 -28.18 -45.98
C ASN A 102 1.48 -27.57 -46.88
N ASP A 103 1.38 -26.24 -46.93
CA ASP A 103 0.44 -25.48 -47.78
C ASP A 103 1.02 -25.09 -49.16
N MET A 104 2.27 -25.45 -49.47
CA MET A 104 2.91 -25.30 -50.79
C MET A 104 2.89 -26.61 -51.59
#